data_AF-A0A8W4FJZ3-F1
#
_entry.id   AF-A0A8W4FJZ3-F1
#
_cell.length_a   1.000
_cell.length_b   1.000
_cell.length_c   1.000
_cell.angle_alpha   90.00
_cell.angle_beta   90.00
_cell.angle_gamma   90.00
#
_symmetry.space_group_name_H-M   'P 1'
#
loop_
_entity.id
_entity.type
_entity.pdbx_description
1 polymer ?
#
loop_
_entity_poly.entity_id
_entity_poly.type
_entity_poly.pdbx_seq_one_letter_code
_entity_poly.pdbx_strand_id
1 'polypeptide(L)'
;MLLESLLIFFNLLAVLSYLKFCNSQKHRPFSASWCFWLVLTGVACSCAVGIKYMGAFTYLLVLGVAAVHAWLLIGDRTLSNVRVLCHLLARAVALLAVPVLVYLLFFYVHLVLLCRSGPHDQIMSSAFQASLEGGLARITQGQPLEVAYGSQVTLKNVFGKPVPCWLHSHQNTYPVIYENGRGSSHQQQVTCYPFKDVNNWWIVKDPGRHQLVVSSPPRPVRHGDVVQLVHGMTTRFLNTHDVAAPLSPHSQEVSCYVDYNISMPAQNLWRLDIVNRESDAGVWKTILSQVRFVHVNTSAVLKLSGAHLPDWGFRQLEVVGEKLARGYHESAVWNVEEHRYGKSQEQKERELELHSPTQMDVSRNLSFMARFSELQWRMLTVRSDDSEHKYSSTPLDWVTLETNIAYWLHPRTSAQIHLLGNVVIWASASLATLAYVLLFLWYLLRRRRHICDLPEDSWLRWVLAGALCAGGWAVNYLPFFMVEKTLFLYHYLPALAFQILLLPVVLEHVSHHLCRSQLQRSLFHALVVAWFASACHVSNMLRPLTYGDRSLSPSELRALRWKDSWDILIRKH
;
A
#
# COMPACT_ATOMS: atom_id res chain seq x y z
N MET A 1 -5.03 -3.22 -19.06
CA MET A 1 -4.71 -1.78 -19.05
C MET A 1 -3.64 -1.56 -18.00
N LEU A 2 -2.46 -1.03 -18.37
CA LEU A 2 -1.35 -0.81 -17.44
C LEU A 2 -1.33 0.66 -16.99
N LEU A 3 -1.15 0.91 -15.69
CA LEU A 3 -1.11 2.26 -15.13
C LEU A 3 0.13 3.06 -15.55
N GLU A 4 1.21 2.36 -15.92
CA GLU A 4 2.49 2.96 -16.27
C GLU A 4 2.43 3.85 -17.52
N SER A 5 1.59 3.53 -18.51
CA SER A 5 1.45 4.37 -19.71
C SER A 5 0.84 5.74 -19.38
N LEU A 6 -0.15 5.77 -18.49
CA LEU A 6 -0.76 7.00 -18.00
C LEU A 6 0.24 7.80 -17.15
N LEU A 7 1.01 7.13 -16.30
CA LEU A 7 2.07 7.77 -15.50
C LEU A 7 3.12 8.45 -16.39
N ILE A 8 3.61 7.74 -17.42
CA ILE A 8 4.59 8.28 -18.38
C ILE A 8 3.98 9.50 -19.09
N PHE A 9 2.74 9.39 -19.57
CA PHE A 9 2.05 10.50 -20.24
C PHE A 9 2.01 11.76 -19.37
N PHE A 10 1.56 11.65 -18.11
CA PHE A 10 1.45 12.82 -17.23
C PHE A 10 2.81 13.34 -16.75
N ASN A 11 3.81 12.48 -16.54
CA ASN A 11 5.18 12.90 -16.25
C ASN A 11 5.77 13.73 -17.40
N LEU A 12 5.64 13.24 -18.63
CA LEU A 12 6.13 13.96 -19.82
C LEU A 12 5.33 15.24 -20.08
N LEU A 13 4.02 15.22 -19.86
CA LEU A 13 3.17 16.41 -19.97
C LEU A 13 3.53 17.48 -18.93
N ALA A 14 3.86 17.08 -17.70
CA ALA A 14 4.32 18.00 -16.65
C ALA A 14 5.63 18.69 -17.07
N VAL A 15 6.61 17.94 -17.57
CA VAL A 15 7.89 18.52 -18.02
C VAL A 15 7.71 19.38 -19.28
N LEU A 16 6.92 18.93 -20.25
CA LEU A 16 6.62 19.70 -21.47
C LEU A 16 5.90 21.01 -21.16
N SER A 17 4.85 20.97 -20.34
CA SER A 17 4.10 22.16 -19.93
C SER A 17 5.00 23.15 -19.19
N TYR A 18 5.90 22.65 -18.33
CA TYR A 18 6.86 23.50 -17.63
C TYR A 18 7.89 24.15 -18.57
N LEU A 19 8.37 23.42 -19.58
CA LEU A 19 9.25 23.98 -20.62
C LEU A 19 8.53 25.03 -21.47
N LYS A 20 7.27 24.79 -21.86
CA LYS A 20 6.42 25.76 -22.58
C LYS A 20 6.14 27.01 -21.74
N PHE A 21 5.95 26.83 -20.43
CA PHE A 21 5.88 27.91 -19.46
C PHE A 21 7.17 28.74 -19.44
N CYS A 22 8.34 28.09 -19.35
CA CYS A 22 9.63 28.79 -19.35
C CYS A 22 9.85 29.60 -20.63
N ASN A 23 9.49 29.06 -21.80
CA ASN A 23 9.55 29.78 -23.06
C ASN A 23 8.58 30.97 -23.09
N SER A 24 7.35 30.78 -22.60
CA SER A 24 6.35 31.85 -22.52
C SER A 24 6.77 32.96 -21.55
N GLN A 25 7.49 32.61 -20.48
CA GLN A 25 8.00 33.59 -19.51
C GLN A 25 9.04 34.52 -20.12
N LYS A 26 9.91 34.00 -21.00
CA LYS A 26 10.93 34.82 -21.68
C LYS A 26 10.31 35.84 -22.63
N HIS A 27 9.21 35.50 -23.29
CA HIS A 27 8.60 36.34 -24.32
C HIS A 27 7.43 37.21 -23.80
N ARG A 28 6.53 36.65 -22.99
CA ARG A 28 5.27 37.29 -22.56
C ARG A 28 4.85 36.84 -21.14
N PRO A 29 5.50 37.35 -20.07
CA PRO A 29 5.12 37.05 -18.69
C PRO A 29 3.68 37.50 -18.40
N PHE A 30 2.96 36.78 -17.53
CA PHE A 30 1.55 37.02 -17.16
C PHE A 30 0.52 37.02 -18.30
N SER A 31 0.87 36.44 -19.46
CA SER A 31 -0.11 36.19 -20.52
C SER A 31 -1.04 35.02 -20.21
N ALA A 32 -2.18 34.91 -20.91
CA ALA A 32 -3.09 33.77 -20.79
C ALA A 32 -2.39 32.43 -21.08
N SER A 33 -1.53 32.40 -22.11
CA SER A 33 -0.69 31.24 -22.42
C SER A 33 0.25 30.89 -21.27
N TRP A 34 0.90 31.89 -20.67
CA TRP A 34 1.78 31.69 -19.51
C TRP A 34 1.04 31.06 -18.32
N CYS A 35 -0.16 31.57 -18.01
CA CYS A 35 -0.99 31.04 -16.93
C CYS A 35 -1.47 29.61 -17.24
N PHE A 36 -1.95 29.37 -18.47
CA PHE A 36 -2.39 28.06 -18.93
C PHE A 36 -1.29 27.00 -18.75
N TRP A 37 -0.09 27.25 -19.26
CA TRP A 37 1.01 26.28 -19.16
C TRP A 37 1.43 26.03 -17.71
N LEU A 38 1.46 27.07 -16.87
CA LEU A 38 1.81 26.94 -15.46
C LEU A 38 0.79 26.11 -14.67
N VAL A 39 -0.50 26.39 -14.85
CA VAL A 39 -1.59 25.62 -14.21
C VAL A 39 -1.61 24.20 -14.74
N LEU A 40 -1.41 24.01 -16.05
CA LEU A 40 -1.33 22.68 -16.65
C LEU A 40 -0.17 21.85 -16.07
N THR A 41 0.98 22.47 -15.76
CA THR A 41 2.07 21.79 -15.05
C THR A 41 1.61 21.27 -13.69
N GLY A 42 0.95 22.12 -12.89
CA GLY A 42 0.42 21.71 -11.59
C GLY A 42 -0.59 20.56 -11.67
N VAL A 43 -1.57 20.69 -12.58
CA VAL A 43 -2.59 19.64 -12.81
C VAL A 43 -1.93 18.34 -13.28
N ALA A 44 -1.01 18.39 -14.25
CA ALA A 44 -0.32 17.20 -14.74
C ALA A 44 0.51 16.50 -13.66
N CYS A 45 1.18 17.26 -12.78
CA CYS A 45 1.89 16.71 -11.63
C CYS A 45 0.92 16.01 -10.66
N SER A 46 -0.22 16.62 -10.37
CA SER A 46 -1.25 16.00 -9.51
C SER A 46 -1.82 14.72 -10.13
N CYS A 47 -2.05 14.69 -11.44
CA CYS A 47 -2.48 13.48 -12.14
C CYS A 47 -1.43 12.37 -12.03
N ALA A 48 -0.14 12.68 -12.21
CA ALA A 48 0.94 11.71 -12.08
C ALA A 48 0.98 11.09 -10.67
N VAL A 49 0.91 11.93 -9.62
CA VAL A 49 0.87 11.48 -8.21
C VAL A 49 -0.40 10.69 -7.92
N GLY A 50 -1.55 11.11 -8.47
CA GLY A 50 -2.83 10.44 -8.33
C GLY A 50 -2.88 9.03 -8.94
N ILE A 51 -2.15 8.80 -10.03
CA ILE A 51 -2.03 7.47 -10.65
C ILE A 51 -1.15 6.55 -9.81
N LYS A 52 0.03 7.02 -9.42
CA LYS A 52 1.01 6.25 -8.64
C LYS A 52 1.93 7.20 -7.89
N TYR A 53 2.28 6.87 -6.64
CA TYR A 53 3.17 7.71 -5.83
C TYR A 53 4.56 7.92 -6.43
N MET A 54 5.00 7.06 -7.35
CA MET A 54 6.23 7.29 -8.12
C MET A 54 6.21 8.62 -8.90
N GLY A 55 5.04 9.12 -9.29
CA GLY A 55 4.89 10.44 -9.93
C GLY A 55 5.35 11.60 -9.03
N ALA A 56 5.40 11.41 -7.71
CA ALA A 56 5.88 12.41 -6.77
C ALA A 56 7.36 12.75 -7.00
N PHE A 57 8.18 11.80 -7.44
CA PHE A 57 9.60 12.06 -7.72
C PHE A 57 9.79 13.00 -8.90
N THR A 58 9.03 12.82 -9.98
CA THR A 58 9.03 13.75 -11.12
C THR A 58 8.48 15.12 -10.72
N TYR A 59 7.43 15.16 -9.88
CA TYR A 59 6.91 16.42 -9.34
C TYR A 59 7.95 17.17 -8.51
N LEU A 60 8.69 16.49 -7.63
CA LEU A 60 9.78 17.06 -6.85
C LEU A 60 10.91 17.59 -7.74
N LEU A 61 11.23 16.91 -8.84
CA LEU A 61 12.20 17.41 -9.82
C LEU A 61 11.73 18.73 -10.45
N VAL A 62 10.48 18.79 -10.92
CA VAL A 62 9.91 20.01 -11.52
C VAL A 62 9.88 21.14 -10.49
N LEU A 63 9.51 20.86 -9.23
CA LEU A 63 9.58 21.81 -8.13
C LEU A 63 11.01 22.30 -7.87
N GLY A 64 12.00 21.41 -7.91
CA GLY A 64 13.42 21.76 -7.75
C GLY A 64 13.89 22.71 -8.85
N VAL A 65 13.57 22.41 -10.11
CA VAL A 65 13.88 23.32 -11.24
C VAL A 65 13.12 24.64 -11.11
N ALA A 66 11.85 24.62 -10.67
CA ALA A 66 11.07 25.82 -10.41
C ALA A 66 11.65 26.67 -9.27
N ALA A 67 12.18 26.06 -8.22
CA ALA A 67 12.86 26.74 -7.13
C ALA A 67 14.15 27.41 -7.61
N VAL A 68 14.95 26.73 -8.45
CA VAL A 68 16.15 27.33 -9.06
C VAL A 68 15.77 28.52 -9.96
N HIS A 69 14.74 28.40 -10.79
CA HIS A 69 14.26 29.51 -11.62
C HIS A 69 13.69 30.67 -10.79
N ALA A 70 13.01 30.37 -9.69
CA ALA A 70 12.53 31.38 -8.74
C ALA A 70 13.70 32.10 -8.04
N TRP A 71 14.74 31.35 -7.67
CA TRP A 71 15.96 31.91 -7.08
C TRP A 71 16.68 32.87 -8.04
N LEU A 72 16.83 32.48 -9.31
CA LEU A 72 17.40 33.34 -10.34
C LEU A 72 16.57 34.61 -10.56
N LEU A 73 15.24 34.50 -10.49
CA LEU A 73 14.33 35.63 -10.61
C LEU A 73 14.45 36.62 -9.46
N ILE A 74 14.70 36.15 -8.23
CA ILE A 74 14.93 37.00 -7.05
C ILE A 74 16.24 37.80 -7.22
N GLY A 75 17.25 37.23 -7.87
CA GLY A 75 18.52 37.90 -8.15
C GLY A 75 18.45 38.95 -9.28
N ASP A 76 17.37 39.00 -10.04
CA ASP A 76 17.24 39.90 -11.18
C ASP A 76 16.87 41.33 -10.73
N ARG A 77 17.86 42.23 -10.77
CA ARG A 77 17.71 43.64 -10.38
C ARG A 77 16.90 44.49 -11.38
N THR A 78 16.58 43.95 -12.55
CA THR A 78 15.78 44.68 -13.56
C THR A 78 14.29 44.69 -13.24
N LEU A 79 13.84 43.80 -12.35
CA LEU A 79 12.44 43.64 -11.97
C LEU A 79 12.15 44.34 -10.63
N SER A 80 10.97 44.94 -10.52
CA SER A 80 10.51 45.49 -9.24
C SER A 80 10.19 44.36 -8.24
N ASN A 81 10.40 44.61 -6.95
CA ASN A 81 10.10 43.67 -5.88
C ASN A 81 8.64 43.17 -5.92
N VAL A 82 7.70 44.04 -6.28
CA VAL A 82 6.28 43.68 -6.43
C VAL A 82 6.09 42.66 -7.56
N ARG A 83 6.76 42.84 -8.70
CA ARG A 83 6.64 41.92 -9.84
C ARG A 83 7.28 40.57 -9.53
N VAL A 84 8.39 40.56 -8.80
CA VAL A 84 9.02 39.33 -8.29
C VAL A 84 8.05 38.60 -7.34
N LEU A 85 7.43 39.31 -6.40
CA LEU A 85 6.43 38.73 -5.49
C LEU A 85 5.24 38.11 -6.25
N CYS A 86 4.67 38.82 -7.23
CA CYS A 86 3.58 38.29 -8.06
C CYS A 86 3.99 37.00 -8.78
N HIS A 87 5.21 36.95 -9.31
CA HIS A 87 5.75 35.77 -9.95
C HIS A 87 5.94 34.59 -9.00
N LEU A 88 6.38 34.83 -7.76
CA LEU A 88 6.53 33.79 -6.74
C LEU A 88 5.17 33.28 -6.28
N LEU A 89 4.23 34.18 -5.99
CA LEU A 89 2.87 33.81 -5.59
C LEU A 89 2.15 33.01 -6.68
N ALA A 90 2.24 33.43 -7.94
CA ALA A 90 1.63 32.69 -9.04
C ALA A 90 2.18 31.27 -9.18
N ARG A 91 3.51 31.07 -9.01
CA ARG A 91 4.11 29.73 -9.00
C ARG A 91 3.71 28.92 -7.77
N ALA A 92 3.67 29.52 -6.59
CA ALA A 92 3.24 28.83 -5.37
C ALA A 92 1.78 28.35 -5.49
N VAL A 93 0.88 29.21 -5.98
CA VAL A 93 -0.52 28.83 -6.21
C VAL A 93 -0.61 27.68 -7.23
N ALA A 94 0.03 27.83 -8.39
CA ALA A 94 -0.13 26.85 -9.47
C ALA A 94 0.65 25.54 -9.26
N LEU A 95 1.79 25.56 -8.57
CA LEU A 95 2.64 24.38 -8.37
C LEU A 95 2.51 23.75 -6.99
N LEU A 96 1.84 24.39 -6.01
CA LEU A 96 1.59 23.79 -4.68
C LEU A 96 0.09 23.71 -4.38
N ALA A 97 -0.64 24.82 -4.44
CA ALA A 97 -2.06 24.82 -4.07
C ALA A 97 -2.93 24.05 -5.07
N VAL A 98 -2.79 24.32 -6.38
CA VAL A 98 -3.57 23.63 -7.42
C VAL A 98 -3.36 22.11 -7.39
N PRO A 99 -2.12 21.56 -7.33
CA PRO A 99 -1.94 20.12 -7.22
C PRO A 99 -2.60 19.50 -5.99
N VAL A 100 -2.50 20.15 -4.82
CA VAL A 100 -3.15 19.66 -3.60
C VAL A 100 -4.67 19.62 -3.76
N LEU A 101 -5.27 20.67 -4.31
CA LEU A 101 -6.72 20.72 -4.54
C LEU A 101 -7.19 19.66 -5.53
N VAL A 102 -6.46 19.45 -6.62
CA VAL A 102 -6.78 18.43 -7.63
C VAL A 102 -6.62 17.02 -7.05
N TYR A 103 -5.59 16.77 -6.25
CA TYR A 103 -5.39 15.49 -5.58
C TYR A 103 -6.51 15.20 -4.58
N LEU A 104 -6.89 16.18 -3.75
CA LEU A 104 -8.03 16.06 -2.85
C LEU A 104 -9.34 15.82 -3.61
N LEU A 105 -9.53 16.46 -4.77
CA LEU A 105 -10.70 16.26 -5.63
C LEU A 105 -10.77 14.81 -6.15
N PHE A 106 -9.65 14.21 -6.56
CA PHE A 106 -9.63 12.81 -6.99
C PHE A 106 -10.09 11.86 -5.88
N PHE A 107 -9.61 12.07 -4.66
CA PHE A 107 -10.02 11.26 -3.51
C PHE A 107 -11.44 11.57 -3.03
N TYR A 108 -11.90 12.81 -3.20
CA TYR A 108 -13.29 13.16 -2.97
C TYR A 108 -14.21 12.39 -3.92
N VAL A 109 -13.92 12.43 -5.22
CA VAL A 109 -14.67 11.65 -6.23
C VAL A 109 -14.57 10.15 -5.95
N HIS A 110 -13.39 9.64 -5.60
CA HIS A 110 -13.18 8.23 -5.24
C HIS A 110 -14.10 7.79 -4.09
N LEU A 111 -14.10 8.52 -2.96
CA LEU A 111 -14.89 8.19 -1.77
C LEU A 111 -16.39 8.43 -1.96
N VAL A 112 -16.79 9.33 -2.86
CA VAL A 112 -18.21 9.55 -3.21
C VAL A 112 -18.73 8.44 -4.13
N LEU A 113 -17.91 7.98 -5.09
CA LEU A 113 -18.30 6.90 -6.01
C LEU A 113 -18.29 5.52 -5.35
N LEU A 114 -17.32 5.24 -4.47
CA LEU A 114 -17.18 3.98 -3.75
C LEU A 114 -17.84 4.06 -2.37
N CYS A 115 -19.16 4.27 -2.37
CA CYS A 115 -19.93 4.36 -1.14
C CYS A 115 -20.30 3.00 -0.52
N ARG A 116 -20.16 1.88 -1.24
CA ARG A 116 -20.61 0.54 -0.80
C ARG A 116 -19.50 -0.28 -0.16
N SER A 117 -19.86 -1.15 0.78
CA SER A 117 -18.92 -2.15 1.34
C SER A 117 -18.46 -3.16 0.30
N GLY A 118 -17.26 -3.72 0.51
CA GLY A 118 -16.64 -4.70 -0.38
C GLY A 118 -15.70 -5.63 0.38
N PRO A 119 -15.21 -6.71 -0.24
CA PRO A 119 -14.49 -7.79 0.46
C PRO A 119 -13.20 -7.36 1.16
N HIS A 120 -12.62 -6.22 0.80
CA HIS A 120 -11.35 -5.72 1.33
C HIS A 120 -11.51 -4.47 2.22
N ASP A 121 -12.73 -4.10 2.62
CA ASP A 121 -12.96 -2.97 3.54
C ASP A 121 -12.43 -3.23 4.97
N GLN A 122 -12.16 -4.48 5.30
CA GLN A 122 -11.63 -4.98 6.59
C GLN A 122 -10.28 -4.37 6.97
N ILE A 123 -9.51 -3.89 5.99
CA ILE A 123 -8.23 -3.19 6.21
C ILE A 123 -8.45 -1.81 6.86
N MET A 124 -9.64 -1.24 6.68
CA MET A 124 -10.02 0.05 7.26
C MET A 124 -10.54 -0.12 8.70
N SER A 125 -10.68 0.99 9.42
CA SER A 125 -11.24 1.04 10.77
C SER A 125 -12.74 0.71 10.75
N SER A 126 -13.24 0.25 11.90
CA SER A 126 -14.67 -0.01 12.09
C SER A 126 -15.51 1.25 11.86
N ALA A 127 -14.98 2.42 12.19
CA ALA A 127 -15.64 3.71 11.95
C ALA A 127 -15.76 4.01 10.45
N PHE A 128 -14.68 3.80 9.68
CA PHE A 128 -14.68 3.98 8.24
C PHE A 128 -15.65 3.00 7.55
N GLN A 129 -15.59 1.71 7.92
CA GLN A 129 -16.53 0.69 7.41
C GLN A 129 -17.99 1.03 7.75
N ALA A 130 -18.23 1.63 8.92
CA ALA A 130 -19.54 2.11 9.31
C ALA A 130 -20.01 3.37 8.57
N SER A 131 -19.16 3.98 7.74
CA SER A 131 -19.57 5.07 6.83
C SER A 131 -19.99 4.57 5.45
N LEU A 132 -19.75 3.30 5.12
CA LEU A 132 -20.10 2.70 3.84
C LEU A 132 -21.52 2.10 3.86
N GLU A 133 -22.26 2.28 2.77
CA GLU A 133 -23.56 1.64 2.50
C GLU A 133 -23.40 0.11 2.47
N GLY A 134 -24.17 -0.60 3.30
CA GLY A 134 -24.05 -2.05 3.45
C GLY A 134 -22.87 -2.53 4.29
N GLY A 135 -22.05 -1.61 4.85
CA GLY A 135 -20.97 -1.92 5.79
C GLY A 135 -21.43 -2.06 7.24
N LEU A 136 -20.48 -2.03 8.19
CA LEU A 136 -20.69 -2.12 9.64
C LEU A 136 -21.72 -1.14 10.24
N ALA A 137 -22.11 -0.13 9.47
CA ALA A 137 -23.07 0.91 9.83
C ALA A 137 -24.39 0.30 10.29
N ARG A 138 -24.85 -0.73 9.56
CA ARG A 138 -26.11 -1.43 9.82
C ARG A 138 -26.10 -2.26 11.11
N ILE A 139 -24.90 -2.59 11.61
CA ILE A 139 -24.72 -3.54 12.72
C ILE A 139 -24.34 -2.83 14.04
N THR A 140 -23.64 -1.71 13.98
CA THR A 140 -23.14 -0.97 15.17
C THR A 140 -24.01 0.21 15.61
N GLN A 141 -24.96 0.66 14.78
CA GLN A 141 -25.88 1.76 15.12
C GLN A 141 -27.14 1.22 15.79
N GLY A 142 -27.44 1.69 17.01
CA GLY A 142 -28.56 1.22 17.82
C GLY A 142 -28.23 0.10 18.81
N GLN A 143 -26.97 -0.36 18.85
CA GLN A 143 -26.54 -1.33 19.85
C GLN A 143 -26.54 -0.71 21.27
N PRO A 144 -26.81 -1.50 22.32
CA PRO A 144 -26.80 -0.97 23.67
C PRO A 144 -25.38 -0.47 24.04
N LEU A 145 -25.31 0.68 24.72
CA LEU A 145 -24.04 1.31 25.05
C LEU A 145 -23.31 0.56 26.17
N GLU A 146 -24.05 0.10 27.19
CA GLU A 146 -23.49 -0.55 28.37
C GLU A 146 -23.50 -2.06 28.20
N VAL A 147 -22.35 -2.70 28.39
CA VAL A 147 -22.24 -4.16 28.40
C VAL A 147 -22.74 -4.65 29.75
N ALA A 148 -23.74 -5.53 29.73
CA ALA A 148 -24.37 -6.09 30.90
C ALA A 148 -24.11 -7.60 31.01
N TYR A 149 -24.37 -8.18 32.18
CA TYR A 149 -24.42 -9.63 32.30
C TYR A 149 -25.58 -10.18 31.45
N GLY A 150 -25.30 -11.21 30.65
CA GLY A 150 -26.17 -11.79 29.62
C GLY A 150 -25.98 -11.17 28.22
N SER A 151 -25.15 -10.13 28.08
CA SER A 151 -24.87 -9.50 26.80
C SER A 151 -24.10 -10.44 25.86
N GLN A 152 -24.54 -10.48 24.60
CA GLN A 152 -23.83 -11.12 23.50
C GLN A 152 -22.94 -10.07 22.83
N VAL A 153 -21.64 -10.31 22.75
CA VAL A 153 -20.64 -9.36 22.28
C VAL A 153 -19.63 -10.02 21.34
N THR A 154 -19.09 -9.24 20.39
CA THR A 154 -17.88 -9.63 19.65
C THR A 154 -16.69 -8.84 20.18
N LEU A 155 -15.60 -9.55 20.49
CA LEU A 155 -14.39 -8.97 21.07
C LEU A 155 -13.34 -8.84 19.98
N LYS A 156 -12.95 -7.60 19.68
CA LYS A 156 -11.93 -7.28 18.68
C LYS A 156 -10.64 -6.85 19.38
N ASN A 157 -9.50 -7.25 18.83
CA ASN A 157 -8.21 -6.76 19.33
C ASN A 157 -7.95 -5.35 18.79
N VAL A 158 -7.64 -4.39 19.67
CA VAL A 158 -7.51 -2.97 19.30
C VAL A 158 -6.24 -2.72 18.48
N PHE A 159 -5.16 -3.44 18.79
CA PHE A 159 -3.82 -3.22 18.22
C PHE A 159 -3.27 -4.46 17.52
N GLY A 160 -4.15 -5.33 17.00
CA GLY A 160 -3.77 -6.50 16.21
C GLY A 160 -3.06 -6.07 14.93
N LYS A 161 -1.74 -5.94 14.98
CA LYS A 161 -0.88 -5.76 13.80
C LYS A 161 -0.45 -7.16 13.36
N PRO A 162 -0.60 -7.54 12.08
CA PRO A 162 -0.87 -6.67 10.92
C PRO A 162 -2.35 -6.52 10.51
N VAL A 163 -3.27 -7.38 10.97
CA VAL A 163 -4.69 -7.39 10.55
C VAL A 163 -5.62 -7.35 11.78
N PRO A 164 -6.70 -6.55 11.78
CA PRO A 164 -7.70 -6.61 12.84
C PRO A 164 -8.30 -8.02 12.93
N CYS A 165 -8.47 -8.53 14.16
CA CYS A 165 -9.01 -9.86 14.37
C CYS A 165 -9.99 -9.88 15.56
N TRP A 166 -10.91 -10.83 15.53
CA TRP A 166 -11.91 -11.06 16.57
C TRP A 166 -11.61 -12.35 17.33
N LEU A 167 -11.85 -12.36 18.63
CA LEU A 167 -11.78 -13.57 19.44
C LEU A 167 -12.78 -14.59 18.90
N HIS A 168 -12.25 -15.74 18.49
CA HIS A 168 -12.97 -16.73 17.71
C HIS A 168 -12.82 -18.11 18.35
N SER A 169 -13.83 -18.96 18.19
CA SER A 169 -13.73 -20.36 18.54
C SER A 169 -14.65 -21.20 17.66
N HIS A 170 -14.18 -22.38 17.27
CA HIS A 170 -14.92 -23.31 16.40
C HIS A 170 -14.82 -24.72 16.97
N GLN A 171 -15.61 -25.67 16.46
CA GLN A 171 -15.74 -27.00 17.09
C GLN A 171 -14.45 -27.83 17.13
N ASN A 172 -13.45 -27.51 16.31
CA ASN A 172 -12.16 -28.22 16.29
C ASN A 172 -11.38 -28.05 17.59
N THR A 173 -10.66 -29.11 17.97
CA THR A 173 -9.82 -29.17 19.17
C THR A 173 -8.35 -29.00 18.83
N TYR A 174 -7.53 -28.57 19.79
CA TYR A 174 -6.09 -28.60 19.65
C TYR A 174 -5.62 -30.06 19.44
N PRO A 175 -4.56 -30.29 18.63
CA PRO A 175 -3.98 -31.63 18.50
C PRO A 175 -3.46 -32.10 19.85
N VAL A 176 -3.42 -33.42 20.11
CA VAL A 176 -2.92 -33.99 21.39
C VAL A 176 -1.44 -33.64 21.62
N ILE A 177 -0.66 -33.63 20.55
CA ILE A 177 0.77 -33.32 20.55
C ILE A 177 1.00 -32.26 19.46
N TYR A 178 1.64 -31.15 19.81
CA TYR A 178 2.03 -30.13 18.84
C TYR A 178 3.22 -30.61 17.99
N GLU A 179 3.53 -29.90 16.90
CA GLU A 179 4.61 -30.26 15.97
C GLU A 179 5.99 -30.37 16.64
N ASN A 180 6.21 -29.63 17.74
CA ASN A 180 7.45 -29.69 18.51
C ASN A 180 7.49 -30.77 19.61
N GLY A 181 6.56 -31.72 19.59
CA GLY A 181 6.51 -32.86 20.51
C GLY A 181 5.96 -32.55 21.90
N ARG A 182 5.55 -31.31 22.17
CA ARG A 182 4.91 -30.93 23.45
C ARG A 182 3.45 -31.38 23.48
N GLY A 183 3.00 -31.80 24.66
CA GLY A 183 1.61 -32.16 24.91
C GLY A 183 0.70 -30.93 24.97
N SER A 184 -0.53 -31.13 24.53
CA SER A 184 -1.63 -30.16 24.50
C SER A 184 -2.77 -30.59 25.40
N SER A 185 -3.68 -29.67 25.72
CA SER A 185 -4.88 -29.96 26.49
C SER A 185 -5.96 -30.70 25.70
N HIS A 186 -5.84 -30.76 24.38
CA HIS A 186 -6.87 -31.29 23.46
C HIS A 186 -8.26 -30.63 23.66
N GLN A 187 -8.30 -29.41 24.18
CA GLN A 187 -9.55 -28.65 24.33
C GLN A 187 -9.92 -27.93 23.03
N GLN A 188 -11.09 -27.30 23.00
CA GLN A 188 -11.55 -26.56 21.83
C GLN A 188 -10.66 -25.35 21.56
N GLN A 189 -10.30 -25.15 20.29
CA GLN A 189 -9.39 -24.10 19.87
C GLN A 189 -10.02 -22.71 20.12
N VAL A 190 -9.19 -21.79 20.61
CA VAL A 190 -9.52 -20.36 20.66
C VAL A 190 -8.45 -19.61 19.88
N THR A 191 -8.89 -18.82 18.93
CA THR A 191 -8.02 -18.13 17.97
C THR A 191 -8.47 -16.69 17.81
N CYS A 192 -7.71 -15.92 17.02
CA CYS A 192 -8.16 -14.63 16.55
C CYS A 192 -8.38 -14.70 15.03
N TYR A 193 -9.64 -14.58 14.60
CA TYR A 193 -10.03 -14.71 13.21
C TYR A 193 -10.15 -13.33 12.56
N PRO A 194 -9.56 -13.09 11.36
CA PRO A 194 -9.57 -11.78 10.73
C PRO A 194 -10.86 -11.46 9.95
N PHE A 195 -11.86 -12.35 9.98
CA PHE A 195 -13.14 -12.12 9.32
C PHE A 195 -14.29 -12.17 10.33
N LYS A 196 -15.41 -11.55 9.96
CA LYS A 196 -16.65 -11.61 10.74
C LYS A 196 -17.31 -12.97 10.55
N ASP A 197 -17.63 -13.60 11.67
CA ASP A 197 -18.23 -14.92 11.72
C ASP A 197 -19.21 -15.01 12.89
N VAL A 198 -20.19 -15.91 12.79
CA VAL A 198 -21.13 -16.21 13.88
C VAL A 198 -20.40 -16.83 15.09
N ASN A 199 -19.27 -17.49 14.84
CA ASN A 199 -18.35 -18.02 15.83
C ASN A 199 -17.48 -16.95 16.54
N ASN A 200 -17.68 -15.67 16.24
CA ASN A 200 -17.01 -14.57 16.95
C ASN A 200 -17.83 -14.06 18.15
N TRP A 201 -19.05 -14.56 18.34
CA TRP A 201 -19.95 -14.09 19.40
C TRP A 201 -19.66 -14.78 20.73
N TRP A 202 -19.59 -13.97 21.78
CA TRP A 202 -19.37 -14.39 23.16
C TRP A 202 -20.46 -13.84 24.07
N ILE A 203 -20.86 -14.59 25.09
CA ILE A 203 -21.85 -14.18 26.08
C ILE A 203 -21.11 -13.85 27.38
N VAL A 204 -21.33 -12.65 27.91
CA VAL A 204 -20.77 -12.21 29.19
C VAL A 204 -21.66 -12.72 30.33
N LYS A 205 -21.24 -13.78 31.02
CA LYS A 205 -22.02 -14.44 32.07
C LYS A 205 -21.54 -14.06 33.47
N ASP A 206 -22.48 -13.94 34.40
CA ASP A 206 -22.21 -13.78 35.84
C ASP A 206 -21.85 -15.16 36.44
N PRO A 207 -20.68 -15.33 37.09
CA PRO A 207 -20.29 -16.58 37.75
C PRO A 207 -21.32 -17.09 38.78
N GLY A 208 -22.04 -16.19 39.44
CA GLY A 208 -23.02 -16.52 40.49
C GLY A 208 -24.40 -16.90 39.98
N ARG A 209 -24.66 -16.86 38.66
CA ARG A 209 -25.97 -17.14 38.06
C ARG A 209 -25.88 -18.18 36.96
N HIS A 210 -26.92 -19.00 36.85
CA HIS A 210 -27.02 -20.02 35.81
C HIS A 210 -27.61 -19.49 34.49
N GLN A 211 -28.33 -18.37 34.55
CA GLN A 211 -29.00 -17.76 33.39
C GLN A 211 -27.99 -17.07 32.45
N LEU A 212 -28.19 -17.24 31.14
CA LEU A 212 -27.38 -16.64 30.07
C LEU A 212 -28.06 -15.41 29.43
N VAL A 213 -29.19 -14.99 29.98
CA VAL A 213 -30.04 -13.90 29.47
C VAL A 213 -29.86 -12.64 30.30
N VAL A 214 -30.03 -11.49 29.66
CA VAL A 214 -29.94 -10.18 30.32
C VAL A 214 -31.09 -10.00 31.30
N SER A 215 -30.78 -9.60 32.54
CA SER A 215 -31.80 -9.27 33.53
C SER A 215 -32.58 -8.01 33.15
N SER A 216 -33.84 -7.90 33.56
CA SER A 216 -34.64 -6.68 33.44
C SER A 216 -34.84 -6.08 34.84
N PRO A 217 -34.18 -4.96 35.20
CA PRO A 217 -33.30 -4.10 34.38
C PRO A 217 -31.88 -4.67 34.14
N PRO A 218 -31.18 -4.26 33.05
CA PRO A 218 -29.82 -4.72 32.75
C PRO A 218 -28.83 -4.35 33.86
N ARG A 219 -28.02 -5.31 34.30
CA ARG A 219 -26.95 -5.08 35.27
C ARG A 219 -25.62 -4.86 34.52
N PRO A 220 -25.10 -3.63 34.45
CA PRO A 220 -23.87 -3.34 33.73
C PRO A 220 -22.66 -3.97 34.42
N VAL A 221 -21.68 -4.39 33.61
CA VAL A 221 -20.39 -4.92 34.09
C VAL A 221 -19.44 -3.74 34.34
N ARG A 222 -18.78 -3.73 35.48
CA ARG A 222 -17.88 -2.66 35.92
C ARG A 222 -16.43 -3.12 35.94
N HIS A 223 -15.52 -2.15 36.00
CA HIS A 223 -14.12 -2.42 36.25
C HIS A 223 -13.94 -3.24 37.55
N GLY A 224 -13.12 -4.29 37.49
CA GLY A 224 -12.82 -5.17 38.62
C GLY A 224 -13.79 -6.34 38.78
N ASP A 225 -14.93 -6.34 38.08
CA ASP A 225 -15.88 -7.44 38.12
C ASP A 225 -15.30 -8.71 37.51
N VAL A 226 -15.70 -9.86 38.06
CA VAL A 226 -15.37 -11.18 37.52
C VAL A 226 -16.50 -11.63 36.60
N VAL A 227 -16.12 -12.08 35.41
CA VAL A 227 -17.01 -12.53 34.35
C VAL A 227 -16.60 -13.93 33.87
N GLN A 228 -17.57 -14.66 33.33
CA GLN A 228 -17.34 -15.86 32.52
C GLN A 228 -17.65 -15.51 31.05
N LEU A 229 -16.71 -15.76 30.14
CA LEU A 229 -16.97 -15.62 28.71
C LEU A 229 -17.39 -16.97 28.15
N VAL A 230 -18.61 -17.04 27.62
CA VAL A 230 -19.18 -18.26 27.04
C VAL A 230 -19.25 -18.09 25.53
N HIS A 231 -18.71 -19.05 24.78
CA HIS A 231 -18.78 -19.00 23.32
C HIS A 231 -20.23 -19.15 22.84
N GLY A 232 -20.68 -18.28 21.95
CA GLY A 232 -22.09 -18.16 21.56
C GLY A 232 -22.66 -19.42 20.90
N MET A 233 -21.91 -20.03 19.98
CA MET A 233 -22.35 -21.22 19.24
C MET A 233 -22.12 -22.53 20.00
N THR A 234 -20.94 -22.73 20.59
CA THR A 234 -20.60 -24.01 21.25
C THR A 234 -20.94 -24.03 22.74
N THR A 235 -21.34 -22.89 23.33
CA THR A 235 -21.67 -22.72 24.75
C THR A 235 -20.55 -23.10 25.72
N ARG A 236 -19.32 -23.23 25.23
CA ARG A 236 -18.14 -23.59 26.05
C ARG A 236 -17.54 -22.35 26.70
N PHE A 237 -16.91 -22.54 27.85
CA PHE A 237 -16.30 -21.44 28.61
C PHE A 237 -14.89 -21.15 28.12
N LEU A 238 -14.56 -19.87 27.94
CA LEU A 238 -13.19 -19.42 27.77
C LEU A 238 -12.37 -19.76 29.01
N ASN A 239 -11.28 -20.48 28.81
CA ASN A 239 -10.46 -21.08 29.85
C ASN A 239 -8.98 -20.87 29.52
N THR A 240 -8.17 -20.75 30.55
CA THR A 240 -6.71 -20.88 30.42
C THR A 240 -6.19 -21.67 31.60
N HIS A 241 -5.07 -22.36 31.40
CA HIS A 241 -4.58 -23.36 32.33
C HIS A 241 -3.07 -23.52 32.14
N ASP A 242 -2.42 -24.30 33.00
CA ASP A 242 -0.97 -24.45 33.02
C ASP A 242 -0.44 -25.42 31.95
N VAL A 243 -0.85 -25.19 30.71
CA VAL A 243 -0.33 -25.84 29.50
C VAL A 243 0.28 -24.75 28.64
N ALA A 244 1.46 -25.02 28.08
CA ALA A 244 2.16 -24.06 27.25
C ALA A 244 1.46 -23.86 25.89
N ALA A 245 1.41 -22.63 25.40
CA ALA A 245 0.79 -22.32 24.11
C ALA A 245 1.52 -23.01 22.94
N PRO A 246 0.79 -23.30 21.82
CA PRO A 246 1.30 -24.11 20.72
C PRO A 246 2.55 -23.55 20.04
N LEU A 247 2.63 -22.22 19.87
CA LEU A 247 3.79 -21.56 19.26
C LEU A 247 4.59 -20.74 20.27
N SER A 248 3.94 -20.26 21.33
CA SER A 248 4.57 -19.42 22.36
C SER A 248 4.81 -20.20 23.67
N PRO A 249 5.92 -20.94 23.83
CA PRO A 249 6.12 -21.84 24.97
C PRO A 249 6.17 -21.16 26.34
N HIS A 250 6.47 -19.85 26.38
CA HIS A 250 6.53 -19.06 27.61
C HIS A 250 5.14 -18.60 28.10
N SER A 251 4.11 -18.73 27.27
CA SER A 251 2.74 -18.31 27.56
C SER A 251 1.82 -19.52 27.74
N GLN A 252 0.69 -19.30 28.41
CA GLN A 252 -0.33 -20.31 28.65
C GLN A 252 -1.26 -20.46 27.44
N GLU A 253 -1.68 -21.70 27.16
CA GLU A 253 -2.71 -22.01 26.18
C GLU A 253 -4.06 -21.42 26.65
N VAL A 254 -4.77 -20.81 25.70
CA VAL A 254 -6.15 -20.36 25.88
C VAL A 254 -7.06 -21.26 25.05
N SER A 255 -8.08 -21.79 25.68
CA SER A 255 -8.96 -22.80 25.09
C SER A 255 -10.41 -22.59 25.52
N CYS A 256 -11.33 -23.23 24.81
CA CYS A 256 -12.71 -23.39 25.27
C CYS A 256 -12.79 -24.72 26.01
N TYR A 257 -13.09 -24.70 27.31
CA TYR A 257 -13.06 -25.88 28.17
C TYR A 257 -14.01 -26.97 27.68
N VAL A 258 -13.51 -28.20 27.59
CA VAL A 258 -14.26 -29.41 27.28
C VAL A 258 -14.10 -30.37 28.45
N ASP A 259 -15.21 -30.76 29.06
CA ASP A 259 -15.18 -31.75 30.13
C ASP A 259 -15.03 -33.15 29.52
N TYR A 260 -13.80 -33.68 29.58
CA TYR A 260 -13.49 -35.05 29.18
C TYR A 260 -13.65 -36.04 30.34
N ASN A 261 -14.25 -35.64 31.46
CA ASN A 261 -14.32 -36.42 32.70
C ASN A 261 -12.91 -36.76 33.24
N ILE A 262 -11.98 -35.82 33.06
CA ILE A 262 -10.59 -35.88 33.53
C ILE A 262 -10.47 -34.93 34.73
N SER A 263 -9.58 -35.22 35.68
CA SER A 263 -9.35 -34.48 36.94
C SER A 263 -8.89 -33.01 36.80
N MET A 264 -9.00 -32.39 35.63
CA MET A 264 -8.70 -30.96 35.42
C MET A 264 -9.98 -30.12 35.51
N PRO A 265 -10.21 -29.41 36.63
CA PRO A 265 -11.37 -28.53 36.76
C PRO A 265 -11.26 -27.32 35.82
N ALA A 266 -12.40 -26.82 35.36
CA ALA A 266 -12.47 -25.60 34.56
C ALA A 266 -11.97 -24.38 35.36
N GLN A 267 -11.11 -23.57 34.75
CA GLN A 267 -10.64 -22.28 35.26
C GLN A 267 -11.12 -21.19 34.30
N ASN A 268 -12.38 -20.80 34.48
CA ASN A 268 -13.10 -19.96 33.51
C ASN A 268 -13.40 -18.54 34.02
N LEU A 269 -12.76 -18.12 35.11
CA LEU A 269 -13.01 -16.84 35.75
C LEU A 269 -12.03 -15.78 35.24
N TRP A 270 -12.58 -14.71 34.67
CA TRP A 270 -11.82 -13.59 34.13
C TRP A 270 -12.23 -12.29 34.82
N ARG A 271 -11.28 -11.58 35.39
CA ARG A 271 -11.47 -10.24 35.94
C ARG A 271 -11.34 -9.20 34.83
N LEU A 272 -12.34 -8.32 34.72
CA LEU A 272 -12.35 -7.25 33.73
C LEU A 272 -11.52 -6.05 34.22
N ASP A 273 -10.51 -5.68 33.45
CA ASP A 273 -9.70 -4.48 33.68
C ASP A 273 -9.92 -3.46 32.56
N ILE A 274 -10.46 -2.27 32.88
CA ILE A 274 -10.71 -1.20 31.91
C ILE A 274 -9.52 -0.26 31.92
N VAL A 275 -8.80 -0.22 30.81
CA VAL A 275 -7.52 0.49 30.65
C VAL A 275 -7.72 1.99 30.55
N ASN A 276 -8.69 2.43 29.74
CA ASN A 276 -8.96 3.84 29.48
C ASN A 276 -9.99 4.44 30.43
N ARG A 277 -9.98 4.04 31.71
CA ARG A 277 -10.95 4.52 32.71
C ARG A 277 -10.59 5.92 33.21
N GLU A 278 -11.59 6.80 33.30
CA GLU A 278 -11.47 8.11 33.96
C GLU A 278 -11.74 8.02 35.47
N SER A 279 -12.48 7.01 35.92
CA SER A 279 -12.80 6.75 37.32
C SER A 279 -12.77 5.25 37.61
N ASP A 280 -12.52 4.87 38.87
CA ASP A 280 -12.45 3.46 39.30
C ASP A 280 -13.79 2.72 39.23
N ALA A 281 -14.91 3.45 39.12
CA ALA A 281 -16.26 2.90 38.90
C ALA A 281 -16.65 2.83 37.41
N GLY A 282 -15.66 2.78 36.50
CA GLY A 282 -15.88 2.74 35.06
C GLY A 282 -16.81 1.60 34.63
N VAL A 283 -17.85 1.94 33.88
CA VAL A 283 -18.77 0.97 33.25
C VAL A 283 -18.16 0.49 31.93
N TRP A 284 -18.28 -0.81 31.64
CA TRP A 284 -17.86 -1.37 30.37
C TRP A 284 -18.80 -0.93 29.24
N LYS A 285 -18.29 -0.10 28.34
CA LYS A 285 -19.05 0.46 27.21
C LYS A 285 -18.59 -0.12 25.88
N THR A 286 -19.55 -0.32 24.97
CA THR A 286 -19.29 -0.75 23.59
C THR A 286 -18.50 0.30 22.82
N ILE A 287 -17.54 -0.13 22.00
CA ILE A 287 -16.62 0.67 21.17
C ILE A 287 -15.65 1.58 21.95
N LEU A 288 -16.11 2.22 23.03
CA LEU A 288 -15.38 3.24 23.79
C LEU A 288 -14.40 2.62 24.80
N SER A 289 -14.79 1.56 25.50
CA SER A 289 -13.94 0.97 26.52
C SER A 289 -12.88 0.05 25.90
N GLN A 290 -11.64 0.28 26.30
CA GLN A 290 -10.51 -0.61 26.06
C GLN A 290 -10.32 -1.49 27.29
N VAL A 291 -10.45 -2.81 27.11
CA VAL A 291 -10.48 -3.76 28.23
C VAL A 291 -9.41 -4.83 28.11
N ARG A 292 -8.99 -5.35 29.27
CA ARG A 292 -8.14 -6.52 29.42
C ARG A 292 -8.88 -7.57 30.24
N PHE A 293 -8.73 -8.83 29.86
CA PHE A 293 -9.25 -9.95 30.63
C PHE A 293 -8.11 -10.59 31.38
N VAL A 294 -8.15 -10.48 32.72
CA VAL A 294 -7.14 -11.04 33.62
C VAL A 294 -7.69 -12.32 34.23
N HIS A 295 -7.09 -13.46 33.91
CA HIS A 295 -7.46 -14.74 34.47
C HIS A 295 -7.24 -14.76 35.99
N VAL A 296 -8.26 -15.17 36.76
CA VAL A 296 -8.23 -15.06 38.23
C VAL A 296 -7.22 -16.04 38.84
N ASN A 297 -7.16 -17.28 38.36
CA ASN A 297 -6.35 -18.33 39.00
C ASN A 297 -4.86 -18.17 38.68
N THR A 298 -4.50 -17.86 37.43
CA THR A 298 -3.10 -17.79 36.99
C THR A 298 -2.55 -16.37 36.89
N SER A 299 -3.41 -15.35 37.04
CA SER A 299 -3.08 -13.93 36.81
C SER A 299 -2.60 -13.61 35.39
N ALA A 300 -2.81 -14.53 34.44
CA ALA A 300 -2.47 -14.34 33.03
C ALA A 300 -3.47 -13.40 32.35
N VAL A 301 -3.00 -12.60 31.39
CA VAL A 301 -3.85 -11.70 30.61
C VAL A 301 -4.07 -12.26 29.22
N LEU A 302 -5.31 -12.19 28.75
CA LEU A 302 -5.68 -12.59 27.39
C LEU A 302 -5.00 -11.67 26.37
N LYS A 303 -4.10 -12.23 25.57
CA LYS A 303 -3.22 -11.49 24.66
C LYS A 303 -3.15 -12.17 23.29
N LEU A 304 -2.97 -11.36 22.25
CA LEU A 304 -2.61 -11.85 20.93
C LEU A 304 -1.08 -12.06 20.86
N SER A 305 -0.66 -13.28 20.49
CA SER A 305 0.75 -13.62 20.28
C SER A 305 1.33 -12.97 19.02
N GLY A 306 0.51 -12.88 17.97
CA GLY A 306 0.91 -12.37 16.65
C GLY A 306 1.44 -13.45 15.70
N ALA A 307 1.64 -14.68 16.19
CA ALA A 307 1.96 -15.84 15.38
C ALA A 307 0.70 -16.44 14.72
N HIS A 308 0.86 -16.98 13.51
CA HIS A 308 -0.18 -17.74 12.82
C HIS A 308 -0.06 -19.22 13.17
N LEU A 309 -1.17 -19.83 13.57
CA LEU A 309 -1.24 -21.26 13.82
C LEU A 309 -0.93 -22.05 12.53
N PRO A 310 -0.42 -23.30 12.63
CA PRO A 310 -0.23 -24.17 11.47
C PRO A 310 -1.57 -24.56 10.81
N ASP A 311 -1.50 -25.44 9.79
CA ASP A 311 -2.67 -25.82 9.01
C ASP A 311 -3.81 -26.44 9.86
N TRP A 312 -3.51 -27.10 10.99
CA TRP A 312 -4.51 -27.62 11.93
C TRP A 312 -5.33 -26.52 12.64
N GLY A 313 -4.82 -25.30 12.69
CA GLY A 313 -5.48 -24.10 13.24
C GLY A 313 -5.91 -23.13 12.15
N PHE A 314 -6.03 -23.60 10.89
CA PHE A 314 -6.49 -22.83 9.73
C PHE A 314 -5.74 -21.52 9.47
N ARG A 315 -4.46 -21.43 9.88
CA ARG A 315 -3.65 -20.20 9.77
C ARG A 315 -4.22 -18.98 10.47
N GLN A 316 -5.12 -19.20 11.43
CA GLN A 316 -5.65 -18.15 12.29
C GLN A 316 -4.59 -17.70 13.30
N LEU A 317 -4.78 -16.53 13.91
CA LEU A 317 -3.80 -15.98 14.85
C LEU A 317 -3.92 -16.65 16.22
N GLU A 318 -2.76 -16.89 16.85
CA GLU A 318 -2.65 -17.50 18.18
C GLU A 318 -3.08 -16.51 19.29
N VAL A 319 -3.99 -16.94 20.16
CA VAL A 319 -4.40 -16.25 21.38
C VAL A 319 -3.79 -16.98 22.59
N VAL A 320 -3.15 -16.23 23.48
CA VAL A 320 -2.38 -16.77 24.61
C VAL A 320 -2.70 -16.06 25.91
N GLY A 321 -2.45 -16.75 27.03
CA GLY A 321 -2.50 -16.17 28.37
C GLY A 321 -1.07 -15.87 28.85
N GLU A 322 -0.73 -14.60 29.02
CA GLU A 322 0.62 -14.21 29.46
C GLU A 322 0.57 -13.47 30.80
N LYS A 323 1.45 -13.84 31.74
CA LYS A 323 1.57 -13.12 33.01
C LYS A 323 2.13 -11.73 32.74
N LEU A 324 1.54 -10.72 33.38
CA LEU A 324 1.93 -9.33 33.13
C LEU A 324 3.36 -9.06 33.61
N ALA A 325 4.33 -8.99 32.69
CA ALA A 325 5.60 -8.34 32.96
C ALA A 325 5.37 -6.81 33.06
N ARG A 326 6.28 -6.06 33.71
CA ARG A 326 6.18 -4.60 33.93
C ARG A 326 6.33 -3.78 32.63
N GLY A 327 5.43 -3.99 31.67
CA GLY A 327 5.35 -3.28 30.39
C GLY A 327 3.91 -3.20 29.89
N TYR A 328 3.55 -2.08 29.28
CA TYR A 328 2.26 -1.91 28.61
C TYR A 328 2.29 -2.69 27.28
N HIS A 329 1.49 -3.75 27.17
CA HIS A 329 1.37 -4.53 25.93
C HIS A 329 0.09 -4.16 25.19
N GLU A 330 0.23 -3.45 24.07
CA GLU A 330 -0.88 -3.05 23.19
C GLU A 330 -1.72 -4.24 22.72
N SER A 331 -1.10 -5.41 22.46
CA SER A 331 -1.80 -6.60 21.95
C SER A 331 -2.68 -7.33 22.97
N ALA A 332 -2.69 -6.91 24.25
CA ALA A 332 -3.56 -7.43 25.29
C ALA A 332 -4.89 -6.67 25.42
N VAL A 333 -5.07 -5.60 24.63
CA VAL A 333 -6.23 -4.71 24.71
C VAL A 333 -7.31 -5.13 23.71
N TRP A 334 -8.51 -5.35 24.24
CA TRP A 334 -9.69 -5.75 23.49
C TRP A 334 -10.77 -4.67 23.57
N ASN A 335 -11.59 -4.56 22.54
CA ASN A 335 -12.79 -3.73 22.54
C ASN A 335 -14.01 -4.54 22.08
N VAL A 336 -15.18 -4.14 22.56
CA VAL A 336 -16.44 -4.70 22.05
C VAL A 336 -16.83 -3.95 20.79
N GLU A 337 -16.93 -4.67 19.67
CA GLU A 337 -17.33 -4.06 18.40
C GLU A 337 -18.84 -4.14 18.19
N GLU A 338 -19.41 -5.35 18.31
CA GLU A 338 -20.84 -5.62 18.16
C GLU A 338 -21.41 -6.09 19.49
N HIS A 339 -22.61 -5.63 19.82
CA HIS A 339 -23.26 -5.91 21.08
C HIS A 339 -24.78 -6.03 20.92
N ARG A 340 -25.36 -7.06 21.54
CA ARG A 340 -26.79 -7.29 21.65
C ARG A 340 -27.15 -7.79 23.05
N TYR A 341 -28.33 -7.42 23.55
CA TYR A 341 -28.87 -8.05 24.75
C TYR A 341 -29.51 -9.38 24.38
N GLY A 342 -28.94 -10.49 24.89
CA GLY A 342 -29.51 -11.82 24.68
C GLY A 342 -30.86 -11.92 25.38
N LYS A 343 -31.90 -12.34 24.65
CA LYS A 343 -33.27 -12.52 25.16
C LYS A 343 -33.66 -14.00 25.24
N SER A 344 -33.14 -14.83 24.34
CA SER A 344 -33.46 -16.25 24.27
C SER A 344 -32.69 -17.10 25.29
N GLN A 345 -33.39 -17.99 25.98
CA GLN A 345 -32.80 -18.94 26.93
C GLN A 345 -32.35 -20.25 26.25
N GLU A 346 -33.10 -20.72 25.25
CA GLU A 346 -32.80 -21.97 24.56
C GLU A 346 -31.61 -21.85 23.62
N GLN A 347 -30.84 -22.92 23.44
CA GLN A 347 -29.67 -22.92 22.56
C GLN A 347 -30.05 -22.71 21.09
N LYS A 348 -31.09 -23.42 20.61
CA LYS A 348 -31.52 -23.35 19.21
C LYS A 348 -32.04 -21.97 18.80
N GLU A 349 -32.77 -21.31 19.70
CA GLU A 349 -33.24 -19.94 19.50
C GLU A 349 -32.09 -18.93 19.51
N ARG A 350 -31.09 -19.12 20.40
CA ARG A 350 -29.88 -18.29 20.41
C ARG A 350 -29.07 -18.44 19.13
N GLU A 351 -28.90 -19.66 18.62
CA GLU A 351 -28.23 -19.88 17.34
C GLU A 351 -28.96 -19.13 16.22
N LEU A 352 -30.30 -19.20 16.16
CA LEU A 352 -31.11 -18.44 15.21
C LEU A 352 -30.99 -16.92 15.40
N GLU A 353 -30.96 -16.42 16.63
CA GLU A 353 -30.73 -15.00 16.94
C GLU A 353 -29.35 -14.53 16.46
N LEU A 354 -28.31 -15.33 16.67
CA LEU A 354 -26.94 -15.05 16.23
C LEU A 354 -26.82 -15.05 14.70
N HIS A 355 -27.58 -15.91 14.01
CA HIS A 355 -27.67 -15.91 12.55
C HIS A 355 -28.49 -14.74 11.98
N SER A 356 -29.33 -14.08 12.79
CA SER A 356 -30.17 -12.97 12.33
C SER A 356 -29.38 -11.65 12.22
N PRO A 357 -29.53 -10.90 11.11
CA PRO A 357 -28.85 -9.62 10.94
C PRO A 357 -29.49 -8.54 11.82
N THR A 358 -28.67 -7.71 12.48
CA THR A 358 -29.16 -6.50 13.17
C THR A 358 -29.69 -5.53 12.11
N GLN A 359 -30.92 -5.07 12.26
CA GLN A 359 -31.50 -3.99 11.48
C GLN A 359 -31.81 -2.82 12.41
N MET A 360 -31.05 -1.72 12.32
CA MET A 360 -31.50 -0.37 12.70
C MET A 360 -30.69 0.70 11.93
N ASP A 361 -31.36 1.81 11.57
CA ASP A 361 -30.85 2.90 10.72
C ASP A 361 -30.54 4.18 11.55
N VAL A 362 -29.28 4.60 11.71
CA VAL A 362 -28.92 6.01 12.08
C VAL A 362 -27.49 6.38 11.65
N SER A 363 -27.31 6.92 10.43
CA SER A 363 -25.98 7.29 9.91
C SER A 363 -25.26 8.39 10.72
N ARG A 364 -24.12 8.06 11.33
CA ARG A 364 -23.10 9.05 11.69
C ARG A 364 -22.18 9.29 10.50
N ASN A 365 -22.24 10.49 9.93
CA ASN A 365 -21.39 10.88 8.80
C ASN A 365 -19.97 11.22 9.30
N LEU A 366 -18.98 10.35 9.04
CA LEU A 366 -17.57 10.73 9.17
C LEU A 366 -17.25 11.88 8.21
N SER A 367 -16.39 12.82 8.63
CA SER A 367 -15.91 13.88 7.72
C SER A 367 -15.07 13.30 6.58
N PHE A 368 -15.06 13.99 5.44
CA PHE A 368 -14.22 13.61 4.30
C PHE A 368 -12.73 13.59 4.67
N MET A 369 -12.25 14.55 5.45
CA MET A 369 -10.85 14.62 5.89
C MET A 369 -10.43 13.42 6.73
N ALA A 370 -11.27 12.95 7.65
CA ALA A 370 -10.98 11.77 8.45
C ALA A 370 -10.86 10.53 7.56
N ARG A 371 -11.83 10.33 6.65
CA ARG A 371 -11.81 9.23 5.67
C ARG A 371 -10.58 9.28 4.77
N PHE A 372 -10.26 10.47 4.24
CA PHE A 372 -9.09 10.68 3.41
C PHE A 372 -7.79 10.36 4.16
N SER A 373 -7.59 10.91 5.37
CA SER A 373 -6.37 10.67 6.15
C SER A 373 -6.18 9.20 6.50
N GLU A 374 -7.25 8.50 6.84
CA GLU A 374 -7.20 7.08 7.16
C GLU A 374 -6.81 6.26 5.93
N LEU A 375 -7.47 6.50 4.79
CA LEU A 375 -7.17 5.81 3.55
C LEU A 375 -5.71 6.04 3.12
N GLN A 376 -5.22 7.29 3.17
CA GLN A 376 -3.85 7.64 2.84
C GLN A 376 -2.83 6.92 3.73
N TRP A 377 -3.09 6.90 5.04
CA TRP A 377 -2.26 6.17 5.99
C TRP A 377 -2.20 4.68 5.66
N ARG A 378 -3.36 4.06 5.38
CA ARG A 378 -3.43 2.65 5.00
C ARG A 378 -2.69 2.35 3.70
N MET A 379 -2.81 3.22 2.68
CA MET A 379 -2.06 3.07 1.43
C MET A 379 -0.53 3.09 1.62
N LEU A 380 -0.03 3.75 2.67
CA LEU A 380 1.40 3.81 2.98
C LEU A 380 1.87 2.66 3.89
N THR A 381 1.06 2.25 4.87
CA THR A 381 1.47 1.28 5.89
C THR A 381 1.16 -0.16 5.58
N VAL A 382 0.15 -0.44 4.75
CA VAL A 382 -0.25 -1.81 4.44
C VAL A 382 0.84 -2.45 3.58
N ARG A 383 1.49 -3.48 4.13
CA ARG A 383 2.45 -4.31 3.40
C ARG A 383 1.65 -5.41 2.70
N SER A 384 1.80 -5.52 1.38
CA SER A 384 1.38 -6.72 0.66
C SER A 384 2.32 -7.86 1.03
N ASP A 385 1.81 -9.06 1.25
CA ASP A 385 2.66 -10.24 1.45
C ASP A 385 3.60 -10.37 0.25
N ASP A 386 4.90 -10.25 0.52
CA ASP A 386 5.98 -10.25 -0.47
C ASP A 386 6.25 -11.69 -0.96
N SER A 387 5.26 -12.32 -1.60
CA SER A 387 5.53 -13.56 -2.33
C SER A 387 6.41 -13.23 -3.52
N GLU A 388 7.63 -13.77 -3.56
CA GLU A 388 8.53 -13.63 -4.72
C GLU A 388 7.82 -14.15 -5.97
N HIS A 389 7.60 -13.24 -6.93
CA HIS A 389 6.96 -13.58 -8.19
C HIS A 389 8.03 -14.00 -9.20
N LYS A 390 7.79 -15.04 -10.01
CA LYS A 390 8.78 -15.57 -10.97
C LYS A 390 9.43 -14.50 -11.88
N TYR A 391 8.65 -13.50 -12.30
CA TYR A 391 9.13 -12.40 -13.16
C TYR A 391 9.59 -11.15 -12.38
N SER A 392 9.83 -11.26 -11.06
CA SER A 392 10.43 -10.18 -10.29
C SER A 392 11.85 -9.92 -10.79
N SER A 393 12.27 -8.66 -10.80
CA SER A 393 13.59 -8.27 -11.28
C SER A 393 14.24 -7.21 -10.42
N THR A 394 15.57 -7.16 -10.45
CA THR A 394 16.33 -6.18 -9.67
C THR A 394 16.56 -4.90 -10.48
N PRO A 395 16.79 -3.74 -9.82
CA PRO A 395 17.03 -2.48 -10.52
C PRO A 395 18.23 -2.50 -11.48
N LEU A 396 19.24 -3.34 -11.25
CA LEU A 396 20.42 -3.45 -12.12
C LEU A 396 20.08 -4.17 -13.43
N ASP A 397 19.25 -5.21 -13.35
CA ASP A 397 18.79 -6.00 -14.51
C ASP A 397 18.02 -5.16 -15.53
N TRP A 398 17.43 -4.05 -15.08
CA TRP A 398 16.69 -3.15 -15.95
C TRP A 398 17.61 -2.41 -16.91
N VAL A 399 18.77 -1.93 -16.46
CA VAL A 399 19.68 -1.14 -17.31
C VAL A 399 20.19 -1.97 -18.48
N THR A 400 20.49 -3.24 -18.24
CA THR A 400 20.97 -4.17 -19.27
C THR A 400 19.83 -4.85 -20.03
N LEU A 401 18.56 -4.71 -19.62
CA LEU A 401 17.42 -5.47 -20.17
C LEU A 401 17.66 -6.99 -20.07
N GLU A 402 18.00 -7.47 -18.87
CA GLU A 402 18.21 -8.90 -18.60
C GLU A 402 16.89 -9.64 -18.40
N THR A 403 15.88 -9.01 -17.82
CA THR A 403 14.58 -9.65 -17.58
C THR A 403 13.52 -9.22 -18.58
N ASN A 404 12.57 -10.10 -18.89
CA ASN A 404 11.34 -9.79 -19.61
C ASN A 404 10.12 -10.26 -18.80
N ILE A 405 8.93 -9.74 -19.10
CA ILE A 405 7.69 -10.15 -18.42
C ILE A 405 6.73 -10.71 -19.45
N ALA A 406 6.24 -11.94 -19.27
CA ALA A 406 5.17 -12.49 -20.09
C ALA A 406 3.81 -12.01 -19.56
N TYR A 407 3.05 -11.28 -20.38
CA TYR A 407 1.70 -10.83 -20.02
C TYR A 407 0.62 -11.83 -20.41
N TRP A 408 0.79 -12.51 -21.54
CA TRP A 408 -0.23 -13.38 -22.08
C TRP A 408 0.38 -14.46 -22.96
N LEU A 409 -0.19 -15.66 -22.88
CA LEU A 409 0.06 -16.77 -23.78
C LEU A 409 -1.30 -17.28 -24.24
N HIS A 410 -1.49 -17.38 -25.56
CA HIS A 410 -2.72 -17.91 -26.10
C HIS A 410 -2.90 -19.38 -25.66
N PRO A 411 -4.10 -19.84 -25.27
CA PRO A 411 -4.31 -21.21 -24.80
C PRO A 411 -4.06 -22.29 -25.87
N ARG A 412 -4.48 -22.04 -27.12
CA ARG A 412 -4.34 -23.00 -28.24
C ARG A 412 -3.13 -22.76 -29.15
N THR A 413 -2.88 -21.51 -29.57
CA THR A 413 -1.71 -21.14 -30.39
C THR A 413 -0.50 -20.78 -29.52
N SER A 414 0.70 -20.72 -30.12
CA SER A 414 1.93 -20.23 -29.49
C SER A 414 2.08 -18.70 -29.50
N ALA A 415 0.98 -17.97 -29.75
CA ALA A 415 1.00 -16.51 -29.71
C ALA A 415 1.17 -16.03 -28.26
N GLN A 416 2.05 -15.05 -28.05
CA GLN A 416 2.38 -14.56 -26.72
C GLN A 416 2.68 -13.06 -26.74
N ILE A 417 2.37 -12.39 -25.63
CA ILE A 417 2.64 -10.97 -25.42
C ILE A 417 3.65 -10.84 -24.29
N HIS A 418 4.77 -10.18 -24.56
CA HIS A 418 5.84 -9.92 -23.60
C HIS A 418 6.12 -8.43 -23.49
N LEU A 419 6.40 -7.97 -22.27
CA LEU A 419 7.08 -6.71 -22.05
C LEU A 419 8.58 -6.91 -22.33
N LEU A 420 9.00 -6.46 -23.51
CA LEU A 420 10.39 -6.47 -23.91
C LEU A 420 10.73 -5.14 -24.60
N GLY A 421 11.80 -4.49 -24.15
CA GLY A 421 12.28 -3.25 -24.74
C GLY A 421 12.96 -3.47 -26.09
N ASN A 422 12.97 -2.45 -26.94
CA ASN A 422 13.81 -2.45 -28.13
C ASN A 422 15.27 -2.29 -27.70
N VAL A 423 16.07 -3.36 -27.85
CA VAL A 423 17.47 -3.43 -27.38
C VAL A 423 18.33 -2.28 -27.91
N VAL A 424 18.13 -1.89 -29.18
CA VAL A 424 18.90 -0.81 -29.82
C VAL A 424 18.60 0.53 -29.16
N ILE A 425 17.33 0.83 -28.92
CA ILE A 425 16.90 2.07 -28.24
C ILE A 425 17.34 2.04 -26.78
N TRP A 426 17.20 0.90 -26.11
CA TRP A 426 17.55 0.74 -24.69
C TRP A 426 19.05 0.97 -24.43
N ALA A 427 19.90 0.31 -25.22
CA ALA A 427 21.35 0.44 -25.11
C ALA A 427 21.80 1.86 -25.50
N SER A 428 21.25 2.43 -26.58
CA SER A 428 21.60 3.79 -27.01
C SER A 428 21.15 4.87 -26.02
N ALA A 429 19.99 4.73 -25.39
CA ALA A 429 19.52 5.66 -24.35
C ALA A 429 20.42 5.63 -23.11
N SER A 430 20.85 4.43 -22.69
CA SER A 430 21.81 4.26 -21.59
C SER A 430 23.19 4.84 -21.93
N LEU A 431 23.69 4.57 -23.15
CA LEU A 431 24.95 5.10 -23.64
C LEU A 431 24.92 6.64 -23.76
N ALA A 432 23.81 7.20 -24.25
CA ALA A 432 23.64 8.66 -24.35
C ALA A 432 23.63 9.32 -22.98
N THR A 433 23.02 8.68 -21.97
CA THR A 433 23.04 9.16 -20.58
C THR A 433 24.47 9.17 -20.04
N LEU A 434 25.23 8.09 -20.23
CA LEU A 434 26.64 8.03 -19.85
C LEU A 434 27.48 9.11 -20.56
N ALA A 435 27.31 9.22 -21.89
CA ALA A 435 28.00 10.23 -22.69
C ALA A 435 27.67 11.66 -22.23
N TYR A 436 26.41 11.94 -21.91
CA TYR A 436 25.98 13.23 -21.36
C TYR A 436 26.71 13.54 -20.05
N VAL A 437 26.74 12.59 -19.09
CA VAL A 437 27.41 12.80 -17.80
C VAL A 437 28.90 13.06 -17.98
N LEU A 438 29.58 12.29 -18.84
CA LEU A 438 30.99 12.49 -19.15
C LEU A 438 31.27 13.85 -19.79
N LEU A 439 30.47 14.23 -20.79
CA LEU A 439 30.59 15.54 -21.45
C LEU A 439 30.28 16.69 -20.48
N PHE A 440 29.26 16.54 -19.63
CA PHE A 440 28.89 17.54 -18.63
C PHE A 440 30.02 17.76 -17.62
N LEU A 441 30.59 16.69 -17.07
CA LEU A 441 31.74 16.77 -16.15
C LEU A 441 32.97 17.39 -16.84
N TRP A 442 33.23 17.00 -18.09
CA TRP A 442 34.31 17.58 -18.89
C TRP A 442 34.16 19.10 -19.09
N TYR A 443 32.98 19.55 -19.52
CA TYR A 443 32.69 20.98 -19.68
C TYR A 443 32.72 21.73 -18.34
N LEU A 444 32.23 21.12 -17.26
CA LEU A 444 32.27 21.72 -15.93
C LEU A 444 33.71 21.96 -15.45
N LEU A 445 34.59 20.98 -15.64
CA LEU A 445 36.02 21.08 -15.30
C LEU A 445 36.74 22.15 -16.14
N ARG A 446 36.45 22.22 -17.44
CA ARG A 446 37.04 23.24 -18.33
C ARG A 446 36.54 24.64 -18.00
N ARG A 447 35.25 24.80 -17.70
CA ARG A 447 34.66 26.08 -17.28
C ARG A 447 35.22 26.55 -15.94
N ARG A 448 35.48 25.63 -14.99
CA ARG A 448 36.21 25.91 -13.73
C ARG A 448 37.65 26.40 -13.97
N ARG A 449 38.28 26.01 -15.09
CA ARG A 449 39.59 26.50 -15.53
C ARG A 449 39.51 27.71 -16.46
N HIS A 450 38.35 28.38 -16.53
CA HIS A 450 38.10 29.53 -17.41
C HIS A 450 38.23 29.23 -18.93
N ILE A 451 38.14 27.96 -19.33
CA ILE A 451 38.04 27.56 -20.74
C ILE A 451 36.57 27.36 -21.09
N CYS A 452 35.97 28.36 -21.74
CA CYS A 452 34.55 28.35 -22.12
C CYS A 452 34.35 27.82 -23.54
N ASP A 453 34.15 26.51 -23.68
CA ASP A 453 33.95 25.87 -25.01
C ASP A 453 32.58 26.20 -25.63
N LEU A 454 31.57 26.45 -24.79
CA LEU A 454 30.20 26.71 -25.20
C LEU A 454 29.79 28.15 -24.84
N PRO A 455 29.06 28.84 -25.73
CA PRO A 455 28.40 30.10 -25.38
C PRO A 455 27.47 29.92 -24.17
N GLU A 456 27.30 30.97 -23.37
CA GLU A 456 26.56 30.91 -22.10
C GLU A 456 25.12 30.39 -22.29
N ASP A 457 24.42 30.85 -23.33
CA ASP A 457 23.05 30.41 -23.62
C ASP A 457 22.94 28.93 -23.99
N SER A 458 23.93 28.42 -24.71
CA SER A 458 24.00 26.98 -25.06
C SER A 458 24.35 26.15 -23.84
N TRP A 459 25.23 26.65 -22.97
CA TRP A 459 25.56 26.01 -21.70
C TRP A 459 24.32 25.93 -20.77
N LEU A 460 23.57 27.01 -20.60
CA LEU A 460 22.36 27.01 -19.77
C LEU A 460 21.30 26.04 -20.30
N ARG A 461 21.11 25.97 -21.63
CA ARG A 461 20.23 24.98 -22.27
C ARG A 461 20.71 23.55 -22.02
N TRP A 462 22.01 23.30 -22.14
CA TRP A 462 22.63 21.99 -21.86
C TRP A 462 22.42 21.55 -20.41
N VAL A 463 22.63 22.47 -19.45
CA VAL A 463 22.41 22.23 -18.02
C VAL A 463 20.94 21.94 -17.73
N LEU A 464 20.01 22.73 -18.28
CA LEU A 464 18.57 22.52 -18.10
C LEU A 464 18.11 21.18 -18.68
N ALA A 465 18.58 20.83 -19.88
CA ALA A 465 18.26 19.55 -20.52
C ALA A 465 18.77 18.35 -19.69
N GLY A 466 19.99 18.43 -19.13
CA GLY A 466 20.48 17.41 -18.21
C GLY A 466 19.72 17.34 -16.90
N ALA A 467 19.43 18.50 -16.30
CA ALA A 467 18.69 18.56 -15.04
C ALA A 467 17.31 17.89 -15.19
N LEU A 468 16.62 18.11 -16.31
CA LEU A 468 15.32 17.49 -16.58
C LEU A 468 15.42 16.03 -17.02
N CYS A 469 16.31 15.70 -17.97
CA CYS A 469 16.36 14.34 -18.52
C CYS A 469 17.21 13.39 -17.66
N ALA A 470 18.48 13.73 -17.37
CA ALA A 470 19.31 12.89 -16.51
C ALA A 470 18.83 12.92 -15.05
N GLY A 471 18.37 14.09 -14.56
CA GLY A 471 17.69 14.18 -13.26
C GLY A 471 16.38 13.41 -13.24
N GLY A 472 15.57 13.48 -14.31
CA GLY A 472 14.34 12.71 -14.48
C GLY A 472 14.56 11.20 -14.42
N TRP A 473 15.62 10.71 -15.09
CA TRP A 473 16.06 9.33 -14.97
C TRP A 473 16.47 9.00 -13.53
N ALA A 474 17.32 9.82 -12.90
CA ALA A 474 17.82 9.56 -11.55
C ALA A 474 16.70 9.48 -10.50
N VAL A 475 15.77 10.45 -10.50
CA VAL A 475 14.66 10.47 -9.51
C VAL A 475 13.64 9.35 -9.74
N ASN A 476 13.51 8.83 -10.96
CA ASN A 476 12.63 7.71 -11.26
C ASN A 476 13.35 6.34 -11.23
N TYR A 477 14.67 6.30 -10.98
CA TYR A 477 15.44 5.06 -10.94
C TYR A 477 16.06 4.79 -9.58
N LEU A 478 16.76 5.76 -9.00
CA LEU A 478 17.51 5.60 -7.75
C LEU A 478 16.66 5.21 -6.53
N PRO A 479 15.42 5.70 -6.35
CA PRO A 479 14.61 5.30 -5.21
C PRO A 479 14.35 3.79 -5.13
N PHE A 480 14.36 3.08 -6.26
CA PHE A 480 14.10 1.63 -6.27
C PHE A 480 15.18 0.80 -5.58
N PHE A 481 16.39 1.33 -5.38
CA PHE A 481 17.42 0.66 -4.59
C PHE A 481 17.13 0.69 -3.08
N MET A 482 16.26 1.59 -2.62
CA MET A 482 15.90 1.75 -1.21
C MET A 482 14.54 1.11 -0.87
N VAL A 483 13.85 0.54 -1.85
CA VAL A 483 12.51 -0.02 -1.68
C VAL A 483 12.59 -1.53 -1.55
N GLU A 484 12.26 -2.03 -0.35
CA GLU A 484 12.09 -3.45 -0.05
C GLU A 484 10.68 -3.92 -0.46
N LYS A 485 10.42 -4.00 -1.76
CA LYS A 485 9.18 -4.57 -2.33
C LYS A 485 9.50 -5.42 -3.55
N THR A 486 8.55 -6.25 -3.98
CA THR A 486 8.67 -6.95 -5.27
C THR A 486 8.69 -5.95 -6.43
N LEU A 487 9.78 -5.93 -7.20
CA LEU A 487 9.98 -5.02 -8.32
C LEU A 487 9.90 -5.75 -9.66
N PHE A 488 9.62 -5.00 -10.70
CA PHE A 488 9.38 -5.50 -12.06
C PHE A 488 9.89 -4.51 -13.10
N LEU A 489 10.24 -5.00 -14.29
CA LEU A 489 10.78 -4.19 -15.39
C LEU A 489 9.95 -2.94 -15.73
N TYR A 490 8.61 -3.01 -15.64
CA TYR A 490 7.76 -1.87 -15.97
C TYR A 490 7.97 -0.65 -15.07
N HIS A 491 8.51 -0.84 -13.86
CA HIS A 491 8.89 0.25 -12.95
C HIS A 491 9.99 1.15 -13.52
N TYR A 492 10.82 0.63 -14.43
CA TYR A 492 11.89 1.38 -15.08
C TYR A 492 11.42 2.23 -16.26
N LEU A 493 10.24 1.96 -16.83
CA LEU A 493 9.77 2.63 -18.05
C LEU A 493 9.67 4.16 -17.92
N PRO A 494 9.20 4.75 -16.79
CA PRO A 494 9.25 6.20 -16.60
C PRO A 494 10.67 6.76 -16.65
N ALA A 495 11.65 6.08 -16.04
CA ALA A 495 13.04 6.51 -16.07
C ALA A 495 13.64 6.39 -17.48
N LEU A 496 13.34 5.30 -18.19
CA LEU A 496 13.76 5.10 -19.58
C LEU A 496 13.20 6.19 -20.51
N ALA A 497 11.96 6.63 -20.32
CA ALA A 497 11.37 7.70 -21.13
C ALA A 497 12.21 8.99 -21.06
N PHE A 498 12.75 9.33 -19.88
CA PHE A 498 13.66 10.46 -19.72
C PHE A 498 15.02 10.24 -20.41
N GLN A 499 15.56 9.02 -20.41
CA GLN A 499 16.78 8.71 -21.17
C GLN A 499 16.56 8.84 -22.69
N ILE A 500 15.40 8.39 -23.18
CA ILE A 500 15.03 8.52 -24.60
C ILE A 500 14.93 10.00 -25.00
N LEU A 501 14.44 10.88 -24.11
CA LEU A 501 14.45 12.33 -24.35
C LEU A 501 15.85 12.95 -24.36
N LEU A 502 16.80 12.38 -23.61
CA LEU A 502 18.19 12.83 -23.59
C LEU A 502 18.95 12.48 -24.88
N LEU A 503 18.60 11.36 -25.50
CA LEU A 503 19.25 10.86 -26.71
C LEU A 503 19.34 11.91 -27.84
N PRO A 504 18.25 12.54 -28.32
CA PRO A 504 18.34 13.56 -29.37
C PRO A 504 19.16 14.79 -28.96
N VAL A 505 19.13 15.18 -27.68
CA VAL A 505 19.93 16.31 -27.16
C VAL A 505 21.43 16.03 -27.28
N VAL A 506 21.85 14.81 -26.94
CA VAL A 506 23.25 14.39 -27.06
C VAL A 506 23.65 14.27 -28.54
N LEU A 507 22.80 13.69 -29.38
CA LEU A 507 23.07 13.55 -30.81
C LEU A 507 23.22 14.93 -31.51
N GLU A 508 22.33 15.87 -31.22
CA GLU A 508 22.41 17.25 -31.72
C GLU A 508 23.70 17.92 -31.26
N HIS A 509 24.04 17.79 -29.97
CA HIS A 509 25.26 18.36 -29.41
C HIS A 509 26.54 17.80 -30.05
N VAL A 510 26.59 16.49 -30.29
CA VAL A 510 27.72 15.84 -30.97
C VAL A 510 27.87 16.36 -32.40
N SER A 511 26.78 16.46 -33.15
CA SER A 511 26.80 16.97 -34.53
C SER A 511 27.26 18.43 -34.62
N HIS A 512 26.72 19.30 -33.76
CA HIS A 512 27.02 20.73 -33.83
C HIS A 512 28.39 21.09 -33.26
N HIS A 513 28.79 20.50 -32.12
CA HIS A 513 29.95 20.95 -31.36
C HIS A 513 31.18 20.02 -31.45
N LEU A 514 31.01 18.71 -31.63
CA LEU A 514 32.11 17.75 -31.76
C LEU A 514 32.54 17.55 -33.22
N CYS A 515 31.59 17.43 -34.14
CA CYS A 515 31.88 17.27 -35.56
C CYS A 515 32.24 18.63 -36.19
N ARG A 516 33.54 18.86 -36.40
CA ARG A 516 34.08 20.13 -36.92
C ARG A 516 34.07 20.22 -38.44
N SER A 517 34.26 19.10 -39.15
CA SER A 517 34.29 19.08 -40.62
C SER A 517 32.94 18.69 -41.23
N GLN A 518 32.67 19.16 -42.45
CA GLN A 518 31.44 18.82 -43.18
C GLN A 518 31.35 17.31 -43.44
N LEU A 519 32.48 16.65 -43.74
CA LEU A 519 32.53 15.21 -43.93
C LEU A 519 32.14 14.47 -42.64
N GLN A 520 32.67 14.88 -41.48
CA GLN A 520 32.33 14.28 -40.18
C GLN A 520 30.84 14.43 -39.87
N ARG A 521 30.24 15.60 -40.15
CA ARG A 521 28.81 15.84 -39.95
C ARG A 521 27.95 14.97 -40.85
N SER A 522 28.29 14.89 -42.14
CA SER A 522 27.56 14.04 -43.09
C SER A 522 27.66 12.55 -42.72
N LEU A 523 28.85 12.08 -42.33
CA LEU A 523 29.05 10.72 -41.84
C LEU A 523 28.25 10.45 -40.56
N PHE A 524 28.27 11.38 -39.60
CA PHE A 524 27.49 11.25 -38.37
C PHE A 524 25.98 11.20 -38.64
N HIS A 525 25.45 12.07 -39.50
CA HIS A 525 24.04 12.02 -39.89
C HIS A 525 23.68 10.70 -40.58
N ALA A 526 24.54 10.18 -41.47
CA ALA A 526 24.35 8.88 -42.09
C ALA A 526 24.31 7.74 -41.04
N LEU A 527 25.17 7.80 -40.02
CA LEU A 527 25.17 6.84 -38.91
C LEU A 527 23.90 6.94 -38.06
N VAL A 528 23.39 8.15 -37.79
CA VAL A 528 22.12 8.35 -37.06
C VAL A 528 20.94 7.76 -37.85
N VAL A 529 20.90 7.96 -39.17
CA VAL A 529 19.88 7.35 -40.04
C VAL A 529 19.99 5.82 -40.04
N ALA A 530 21.21 5.28 -40.12
CA ALA A 530 21.44 3.84 -40.07
C ALA A 530 21.01 3.24 -38.71
N TRP A 531 21.33 3.93 -37.60
CA TRP A 531 20.88 3.56 -36.27
C TRP A 531 19.35 3.56 -36.15
N PHE A 532 18.68 4.59 -36.68
CA PHE A 532 17.22 4.68 -36.67
C PHE A 532 16.58 3.54 -37.50
N ALA A 533 17.14 3.24 -38.67
CA ALA A 533 16.71 2.11 -39.49
C ALA A 533 16.87 0.77 -38.76
N SER A 534 17.98 0.56 -38.04
CA SER A 534 18.21 -0.61 -37.19
C SER A 534 17.16 -0.71 -36.08
N ALA A 535 16.86 0.40 -35.38
CA ALA A 535 15.83 0.43 -34.35
C ALA A 535 14.44 0.05 -34.91
N CYS A 536 14.07 0.57 -36.09
CA CYS A 536 12.84 0.20 -36.78
C CYS A 536 12.81 -1.28 -37.19
N HIS A 537 13.94 -1.82 -37.67
CA HIS A 537 14.07 -3.24 -38.00
C HIS A 537 13.84 -4.14 -36.79
N VAL A 538 14.49 -3.85 -35.66
CA VAL A 538 14.29 -4.60 -34.41
C VAL A 538 12.86 -4.50 -33.90
N SER A 539 12.22 -3.33 -34.01
CA SER A 539 10.80 -3.16 -33.65
C SER A 539 9.88 -4.04 -34.50
N ASN A 540 10.18 -4.18 -35.80
CA ASN A 540 9.41 -5.05 -36.69
C ASN A 540 9.63 -6.54 -36.38
N MET A 541 10.86 -6.93 -36.01
CA MET A 541 11.16 -8.30 -35.58
C MET A 541 10.45 -8.68 -34.27
N LEU A 542 10.39 -7.76 -33.30
CA LEU A 542 9.75 -7.98 -31.99
C LEU A 542 8.24 -7.71 -31.99
N ARG A 543 7.67 -7.25 -33.12
CA ARG A 543 6.24 -6.96 -33.28
C ARG A 543 5.34 -8.13 -32.87
N PRO A 544 5.60 -9.40 -33.25
CA PRO A 544 4.75 -10.52 -32.86
C PRO A 544 4.67 -10.71 -31.33
N LEU A 545 5.76 -10.43 -30.61
CA LEU A 545 5.79 -10.50 -29.14
C LEU A 545 5.14 -9.29 -28.46
N THR A 546 4.95 -8.19 -29.17
CA THR A 546 4.31 -6.97 -28.63
C THR A 546 2.79 -7.01 -28.82
N TYR A 547 2.33 -7.38 -30.02
CA TYR A 547 0.90 -7.39 -30.37
C TYR A 547 0.23 -8.75 -30.16
N GLY A 548 1.00 -9.84 -30.11
CA GLY A 548 0.44 -11.19 -30.05
C GLY A 548 -0.36 -11.57 -31.32
N ASP A 549 -0.11 -10.90 -32.45
CA ASP A 549 -0.89 -11.03 -33.69
C ASP A 549 -0.52 -12.26 -34.52
N ARG A 550 0.69 -12.80 -34.34
CA ARG A 550 1.20 -13.98 -35.06
C ARG A 550 1.68 -15.05 -34.10
N SER A 551 1.30 -16.30 -34.37
CA SER A 551 1.88 -17.47 -33.72
C SER A 551 3.23 -17.81 -34.37
N LEU A 552 4.28 -17.81 -33.57
CA LEU A 552 5.64 -18.15 -34.02
C LEU A 552 5.95 -19.62 -33.73
N SER A 553 6.74 -20.23 -34.60
CA SER A 553 7.27 -21.58 -34.42
C SER A 553 8.32 -21.62 -33.29
N PRO A 554 8.57 -22.79 -32.67
CA PRO A 554 9.58 -22.91 -31.61
C PRO A 554 11.00 -22.52 -32.04
N SER A 555 11.33 -22.61 -33.33
CA SER A 555 12.63 -22.16 -33.88
C SER A 555 12.70 -20.64 -33.98
N GLU A 556 11.64 -19.99 -34.47
CA GLU A 556 11.56 -18.52 -34.54
C GLU A 556 11.57 -17.89 -33.14
N LEU A 557 10.87 -18.49 -32.17
CA LEU A 557 10.90 -18.04 -30.79
C LEU A 557 12.29 -18.16 -30.16
N ARG A 558 13.05 -19.22 -30.50
CA ARG A 558 14.45 -19.35 -30.09
C ARG A 558 15.34 -18.31 -30.77
N ALA A 559 15.10 -17.98 -32.04
CA ALA A 559 15.85 -16.95 -32.75
C ALA A 559 15.61 -15.53 -32.18
N LEU A 560 14.44 -15.28 -31.61
CA LEU A 560 14.12 -14.02 -30.93
C LEU A 560 14.69 -13.95 -29.50
N ARG A 561 15.19 -15.05 -28.94
CA ARG A 561 15.83 -15.10 -27.63
C ARG A 561 17.29 -14.70 -27.75
N TRP A 562 17.55 -13.38 -27.80
CA TRP A 562 18.92 -12.85 -27.91
C TRP A 562 19.72 -12.91 -26.61
N LYS A 563 19.03 -13.02 -25.47
CA LYS A 563 19.64 -13.23 -24.16
C LYS A 563 19.07 -14.49 -23.53
N ASP A 564 19.93 -15.28 -22.90
CA ASP A 564 19.51 -16.47 -22.16
C ASP A 564 18.61 -16.13 -20.98
N SER A 565 18.74 -14.94 -20.41
CA SER A 565 17.89 -14.45 -19.33
C SER A 565 16.45 -14.11 -19.76
N TRP A 566 16.16 -14.05 -21.07
CA TRP A 566 14.80 -13.82 -21.55
C TRP A 566 13.97 -15.11 -21.50
N ASP A 567 12.98 -15.12 -20.60
CA ASP A 567 11.96 -16.15 -20.43
C ASP A 567 10.90 -16.04 -21.54
N ILE A 568 11.26 -16.42 -22.75
CA ILE A 568 10.32 -16.61 -23.85
C ILE A 568 9.70 -18.01 -23.72
N LEU A 569 8.36 -18.08 -23.65
CA LEU A 569 7.68 -19.35 -23.41
C LEU A 569 7.69 -20.19 -24.69
N ILE A 570 8.31 -21.36 -24.62
CA ILE A 570 8.35 -22.34 -25.71
C ILE A 570 7.60 -23.58 -25.22
N ARG A 571 6.48 -23.91 -25.88
CA ARG A 571 5.79 -25.17 -25.61
C ARG A 571 6.68 -26.33 -26.05
N LYS A 572 7.01 -27.21 -25.12
CA LYS A 572 7.50 -28.55 -25.46
C LYS A 572 6.27 -29.37 -25.88
N HIS A 573 6.40 -30.10 -26.99
CA HIS A 573 5.34 -30.91 -27.57
C HIS A 573 4.77 -31.93 -26.59
#